data_AF-A0AAW5D1F1-F1
#
_entry.id   AF-A0AAW5D1F1-F1
#
_cell.length_a   1.000
_cell.length_b   1.000
_cell.length_c   1.000
_cell.angle_alpha   90.00
_cell.angle_beta   90.00
_cell.angle_gamma   90.00
#
_symmetry.space_group_name_H-M   'P 1'
#
loop_
_entity.id
_entity.type
_entity.pdbx_description
1 polymer ?
#
loop_
_entity_poly.entity_id
_entity_poly.type
_entity_poly.pdbx_seq_one_letter_code
_entity_poly.pdbx_strand_id
1 'polypeptide(L)'
;MRGKKLFPSTLLLWGKRIMLLSLMSAAMWGCSKEPQQTIHWHNAYDIERELHLLGQQEDPREIYKRLQGIKQQASLQLSQMREAGNQDPLFREWLESLRISLSLAPLYGDTIETCSVWQGAMEDAWGVGIVQFNERAKLVWRVMVATCNARVRSV
;
A
#
# COMPACT_ATOMS: atom_id res chain seq x y z
N MET A 1 54.40 -21.03 54.05
CA MET A 1 53.11 -21.72 53.84
C MET A 1 52.24 -20.92 52.89
N ARG A 2 51.44 -21.62 52.07
CA ARG A 2 50.60 -21.14 50.95
C ARG A 2 49.65 -20.00 51.33
N GLY A 3 49.43 -19.08 50.38
CA GLY A 3 48.28 -18.18 50.36
C GLY A 3 47.91 -17.82 48.91
N LYS A 4 47.14 -18.70 48.25
CA LYS A 4 46.53 -18.45 46.93
C LYS A 4 45.59 -17.25 47.04
N LYS A 5 45.72 -16.24 46.17
CA LYS A 5 44.65 -15.28 45.90
C LYS A 5 44.01 -15.65 44.56
N LEU A 6 42.87 -16.34 44.64
CA LEU A 6 41.92 -16.46 43.55
C LEU A 6 41.37 -15.06 43.25
N PHE A 7 41.63 -14.55 42.05
CA PHE A 7 40.89 -13.40 41.54
C PHE A 7 39.61 -13.89 40.85
N PRO A 8 38.48 -13.18 41.04
CA PRO A 8 37.16 -13.76 40.89
C PRO A 8 36.65 -13.69 39.43
N SER A 9 36.16 -14.83 38.96
CA SER A 9 35.53 -15.07 37.65
C SER A 9 34.20 -14.32 37.43
N THR A 10 33.79 -13.42 38.32
CA THR A 10 32.50 -12.70 38.29
C THR A 10 32.50 -11.49 37.34
N LEU A 11 33.65 -10.86 37.09
CA LEU A 11 33.75 -9.73 36.14
C LEU A 11 33.51 -10.16 34.69
N LEU A 12 33.95 -11.37 34.32
CA LEU A 12 33.80 -11.94 32.98
C LEU A 12 32.34 -12.31 32.65
N LEU A 13 31.54 -12.65 33.67
CA LEU A 13 30.13 -12.98 33.53
C LEU A 13 29.24 -11.74 33.35
N TRP A 14 29.62 -10.62 33.96
CA TRP A 14 28.89 -9.35 33.85
C TRP A 14 29.05 -8.72 32.46
N GLY A 15 30.27 -8.73 31.91
CA GLY A 15 30.52 -8.25 30.54
C GLY A 15 29.76 -9.03 29.46
N LYS A 16 29.64 -10.36 29.62
CA LYS A 16 28.86 -11.21 28.71
C LYS A 16 27.36 -10.89 28.71
N ARG A 17 26.78 -10.56 29.87
CA ARG A 17 25.35 -10.20 29.98
C ARG A 17 25.03 -8.86 29.32
N ILE A 18 25.93 -7.88 29.42
CA ILE A 18 25.75 -6.55 28.80
C ILE A 18 25.82 -6.66 27.27
N MET A 19 26.73 -7.48 26.74
CA MET A 19 26.86 -7.68 25.28
C MET A 19 25.67 -8.44 24.67
N LEU A 20 25.04 -9.35 25.41
CA LEU A 20 23.82 -10.06 24.99
C LEU A 20 22.60 -9.13 24.96
N LEU A 21 22.50 -8.20 25.92
CA LEU A 21 21.42 -7.20 25.98
C LEU A 21 21.50 -6.18 24.83
N SER A 22 22.70 -5.79 24.39
CA SER A 22 22.88 -4.92 23.22
C SER A 22 22.61 -5.62 21.89
N LEU A 23 22.90 -6.92 21.78
CA LEU A 23 22.57 -7.69 20.57
C LEU A 23 21.06 -7.87 20.37
N MET A 24 20.30 -8.07 21.46
CA MET A 24 18.84 -8.23 21.41
C MET A 24 18.10 -6.93 21.06
N SER A 25 18.66 -5.76 21.39
CA SER A 25 18.08 -4.46 21.05
C SER A 25 18.33 -4.05 19.59
N ALA A 26 19.42 -4.53 18.96
CA ALA A 26 19.69 -4.33 17.54
C ALA A 26 18.77 -5.17 16.63
N ALA A 27 18.27 -6.31 17.11
CA ALA A 27 17.36 -7.16 16.33
C ALA A 27 15.93 -6.59 16.17
N MET A 28 15.58 -5.54 16.93
CA MET A 28 14.27 -4.86 16.84
C MET A 28 14.27 -3.71 15.80
N TRP A 29 15.41 -3.41 15.17
CA TRP A 29 15.54 -2.39 14.12
C TRP A 29 15.50 -2.96 12.69
N GLY A 30 14.98 -4.17 12.53
CA GLY A 30 14.97 -4.92 11.26
C GLY A 30 13.58 -5.09 10.63
N CYS A 31 12.68 -4.11 10.76
CA CYS A 31 11.48 -4.01 9.91
C CYS A 31 11.18 -2.54 9.66
N SER A 32 12.14 -1.83 9.06
CA SER A 32 11.77 -0.64 8.29
C SER A 32 11.01 -1.16 7.07
N LYS A 33 9.68 -1.28 7.20
CA LYS A 33 8.83 -1.17 6.00
C LYS A 33 9.24 0.15 5.38
N GLU A 34 9.87 0.06 4.21
CA GLU A 34 10.19 1.19 3.36
C GLU A 34 9.02 2.18 3.43
N PRO A 35 9.26 3.44 3.84
CA PRO A 35 8.18 4.37 4.08
C PRO A 35 7.40 4.46 2.77
N GLN A 36 6.16 3.97 2.77
CA GLN A 36 5.23 4.21 1.67
C GLN A 36 5.27 5.71 1.45
N GLN A 37 5.73 6.16 0.28
CA GLN A 37 5.64 7.55 -0.12
C GLN A 37 4.18 7.95 0.04
N THR A 38 3.87 8.68 1.10
CA THR A 38 2.55 9.27 1.30
C THR A 38 2.37 10.29 0.21
N ILE A 39 1.60 9.94 -0.82
CA ILE A 39 1.17 10.91 -1.81
C ILE A 39 0.20 11.85 -1.08
N HIS A 40 0.20 13.13 -1.44
CA HIS A 40 -0.78 14.08 -0.91
C HIS A 40 -1.47 14.72 -2.09
N TRP A 41 -2.73 14.34 -2.31
CA TRP A 41 -3.58 14.94 -3.35
C TRP A 41 -4.27 16.17 -2.77
N HIS A 42 -4.25 17.27 -3.51
CA HIS A 42 -4.90 18.53 -3.15
C HIS A 42 -6.26 18.68 -3.86
N ASN A 43 -6.46 17.97 -4.97
CA ASN A 43 -7.67 18.02 -5.78
C ASN A 43 -7.84 16.74 -6.63
N ALA A 44 -8.96 16.66 -7.35
CA ALA A 44 -9.28 15.55 -8.25
C ALA A 44 -8.25 15.33 -9.37
N TYR A 45 -7.65 16.41 -9.89
CA TYR A 45 -6.66 16.33 -10.98
C TYR A 45 -5.39 15.60 -10.55
N ASP A 46 -4.97 15.76 -9.28
CA ASP A 46 -3.81 15.03 -8.76
C ASP A 46 -4.06 13.51 -8.76
N ILE A 47 -5.29 13.07 -8.47
CA ILE A 47 -5.69 11.66 -8.53
C ILE A 47 -5.70 11.17 -9.98
N GLU A 48 -6.33 11.92 -10.88
CA GLU A 48 -6.39 11.57 -12.30
C GLU A 48 -5.00 11.43 -12.91
N ARG A 49 -4.09 12.34 -12.56
CA ARG A 49 -2.69 12.30 -12.96
C ARG A 49 -1.98 11.07 -12.41
N GLU A 50 -2.15 10.74 -11.13
CA GLU A 50 -1.52 9.56 -10.53
C GLU A 50 -1.99 8.28 -11.22
N LEU A 51 -3.30 8.13 -11.46
CA LEU A 51 -3.85 6.98 -12.17
C LEU A 51 -3.40 6.94 -13.63
N HIS A 52 -3.27 8.09 -14.28
CA HIS A 52 -2.72 8.15 -15.63
C HIS A 52 -1.27 7.66 -15.69
N LEU A 53 -0.41 8.13 -14.76
CA LEU A 53 0.97 7.67 -14.65
C LEU A 53 1.04 6.18 -14.31
N LEU A 54 0.16 5.72 -13.43
CA LEU A 54 0.09 4.31 -13.05
C LEU A 54 -0.33 3.41 -14.22
N GLY A 55 -1.21 3.91 -15.10
CA GLY A 55 -1.57 3.22 -16.34
C GLY A 55 -0.44 3.12 -17.37
N GLN A 56 0.65 3.90 -17.21
CA GLN A 56 1.86 3.82 -18.03
C GLN A 56 2.93 2.89 -17.43
N GLN A 57 2.76 2.44 -16.18
CA GLN A 57 3.70 1.52 -15.55
C GLN A 57 3.66 0.15 -16.24
N GLU A 58 4.83 -0.40 -16.52
CA GLU A 58 4.96 -1.68 -17.22
C GLU A 58 4.95 -2.87 -16.25
N ASP A 59 5.45 -2.68 -15.03
CA ASP A 59 5.46 -3.72 -14.01
C ASP A 59 4.11 -3.82 -13.28
N PRO A 60 3.34 -4.91 -13.45
CA PRO A 60 2.07 -5.08 -12.77
C PRO A 60 2.18 -5.25 -11.26
N ARG A 61 3.32 -5.74 -10.75
CA ARG A 61 3.53 -5.87 -9.30
C ARG A 61 3.66 -4.50 -8.67
N GLU A 62 4.36 -3.60 -9.34
CA GLU A 62 4.46 -2.21 -8.93
C GLU A 62 3.10 -1.50 -9.04
N ILE A 63 2.33 -1.74 -10.11
CA ILE A 63 0.96 -1.23 -10.22
C ILE A 63 0.11 -1.72 -9.03
N TYR A 64 0.14 -3.03 -8.76
CA TYR A 64 -0.63 -3.65 -7.69
C TYR A 64 -0.28 -3.07 -6.31
N LYS A 65 1.01 -2.95 -5.98
CA LYS A 65 1.50 -2.36 -4.73
C LYS A 65 1.08 -0.89 -4.59
N ARG A 66 1.13 -0.12 -5.68
CA ARG A 66 0.68 1.28 -5.68
C ARG A 66 -0.83 1.40 -5.50
N LEU A 67 -1.63 0.54 -6.14
CA LEU A 67 -3.09 0.52 -5.94
C LEU A 67 -3.47 0.24 -4.47
N GLN A 68 -2.74 -0.64 -3.79
CA GLN A 68 -2.93 -0.86 -2.34
C GLN A 68 -2.63 0.42 -1.54
N GLY A 69 -1.54 1.14 -1.86
CA GLY A 69 -1.20 2.42 -1.23
C GLY A 69 -2.25 3.50 -1.49
N ILE A 70 -2.70 3.63 -2.74
CA ILE A 70 -3.73 4.57 -3.17
C ILE A 70 -5.03 4.35 -2.38
N LYS A 71 -5.45 3.10 -2.17
CA LYS A 71 -6.64 2.76 -1.36
C LYS A 71 -6.52 3.26 0.08
N GLN A 72 -5.38 3.01 0.71
CA GLN A 72 -5.10 3.41 2.09
C GLN A 72 -5.13 4.94 2.21
N GLN A 73 -4.47 5.62 1.28
CA GLN A 73 -4.39 7.07 1.26
C GLN A 73 -5.73 7.74 0.97
N ALA A 74 -6.50 7.24 0.00
CA ALA A 74 -7.84 7.75 -0.28
C ALA A 74 -8.75 7.66 0.96
N SER A 75 -8.63 6.56 1.70
CA SER A 75 -9.39 6.36 2.95
C SER A 75 -8.97 7.37 4.04
N LEU A 76 -7.66 7.60 4.19
CA LEU A 76 -7.12 8.58 5.15
C LEU A 76 -7.57 10.01 4.81
N GLN A 77 -7.41 10.43 3.56
CA GLN A 77 -7.80 11.78 3.14
C GLN A 77 -9.31 12.00 3.26
N LEU A 78 -10.15 11.00 2.97
CA LEU A 78 -11.59 11.09 3.22
C LEU A 78 -11.91 11.30 4.71
N SER A 79 -11.19 10.64 5.63
CA SER A 79 -11.38 10.87 7.08
C SER A 79 -11.01 12.31 7.45
N GLN A 80 -9.85 12.77 6.99
CA GLN A 80 -9.36 14.12 7.24
C GLN A 80 -10.31 15.20 6.70
N MET A 81 -10.86 15.00 5.50
CA MET A 81 -11.84 15.93 4.92
C MET A 81 -13.13 16.00 5.74
N ARG A 82 -13.60 14.87 6.28
CA ARG A 82 -14.79 14.82 7.16
C ARG A 82 -14.55 15.56 8.46
N GLU A 83 -13.38 15.40 9.05
CA GLU A 83 -12.99 16.07 10.30
C GLU A 83 -12.79 17.58 10.10
N ALA A 84 -12.18 17.98 8.98
CA ALA A 84 -11.91 19.39 8.66
C ALA A 84 -13.12 20.15 8.12
N GLY A 85 -14.25 19.47 7.85
CA GLY A 85 -15.43 20.08 7.23
C GLY A 85 -15.19 20.60 5.81
N ASN A 86 -14.16 20.09 5.12
CA ASN A 86 -13.77 20.54 3.79
C ASN A 86 -14.80 20.08 2.74
N GLN A 87 -15.18 20.99 1.85
CA GLN A 87 -16.36 20.85 0.99
C GLN A 87 -16.07 20.59 -0.48
N ASP A 88 -14.82 20.42 -0.95
CA ASP A 88 -14.60 20.16 -2.39
C ASP A 88 -15.36 18.89 -2.81
N PRO A 89 -16.50 19.04 -3.52
CA PRO A 89 -17.42 17.94 -3.73
C PRO A 89 -16.89 17.02 -4.82
N LEU A 90 -16.18 17.57 -5.81
CA LEU A 90 -15.58 16.80 -6.89
C LEU A 90 -14.41 15.97 -6.39
N PHE A 91 -13.53 16.57 -5.57
CA PHE A 91 -12.42 15.84 -4.99
C PHE A 91 -12.90 14.72 -4.06
N ARG A 92 -13.89 15.00 -3.21
CA ARG A 92 -14.49 13.99 -2.34
C ARG A 92 -15.14 12.86 -3.13
N GLU A 93 -15.92 13.18 -4.16
CA GLU A 93 -16.57 12.18 -5.02
C GLU A 93 -15.53 11.28 -5.70
N TRP A 94 -14.42 11.85 -6.17
CA TRP A 94 -13.31 11.10 -6.74
C TRP A 94 -12.71 10.13 -5.71
N LEU A 95 -12.38 10.62 -4.52
CA LEU A 95 -11.83 9.81 -3.45
C LEU A 95 -12.78 8.67 -3.03
N GLU A 96 -14.09 8.95 -2.90
CA GLU A 96 -15.09 7.93 -2.58
C GLU A 96 -15.18 6.86 -3.68
N SER A 97 -15.23 7.29 -4.95
CA SER A 97 -15.27 6.40 -6.12
C SER A 97 -14.04 5.49 -6.19
N LEU A 98 -12.85 6.05 -5.97
CA LEU A 98 -11.59 5.32 -5.96
C LEU A 98 -11.54 4.33 -4.80
N ARG A 99 -11.93 4.76 -3.59
CA ARG A 99 -11.98 3.89 -2.41
C ARG A 99 -12.90 2.70 -2.64
N ILE A 100 -14.10 2.92 -3.19
CA ILE A 100 -15.06 1.84 -3.46
C ILE A 100 -14.49 0.87 -4.49
N SER A 101 -14.00 1.37 -5.62
CA SER A 101 -13.38 0.56 -6.67
C SER A 101 -12.25 -0.33 -6.13
N LEU A 102 -11.35 0.25 -5.32
CA LEU A 102 -10.22 -0.49 -4.74
C LEU A 102 -10.61 -1.36 -3.53
N SER A 103 -11.80 -1.17 -2.96
CA SER A 103 -12.32 -2.04 -1.90
C SER A 103 -12.93 -3.32 -2.45
N LEU A 104 -13.46 -3.29 -3.66
CA LEU A 104 -13.96 -4.50 -4.32
C LEU A 104 -12.89 -5.17 -5.19
N ALA A 105 -11.86 -4.42 -5.59
CA ALA A 105 -10.71 -4.99 -6.29
C ALA A 105 -10.01 -6.11 -5.49
N PRO A 106 -9.49 -7.16 -6.16
CA PRO A 106 -8.80 -8.27 -5.52
C PRO A 106 -7.37 -7.89 -5.11
N LEU A 107 -7.23 -6.94 -4.18
CA LEU A 107 -5.97 -6.37 -3.70
C LEU A 107 -5.44 -7.03 -2.41
N TYR A 108 -5.94 -8.22 -2.05
CA TYR A 108 -5.73 -8.84 -0.73
C TYR A 108 -4.74 -10.02 -0.73
N GLY A 109 -4.33 -10.49 -1.91
CA GLY A 109 -3.42 -11.63 -2.08
C GLY A 109 -2.02 -11.21 -2.51
N ASP A 110 -1.09 -12.17 -2.47
CA ASP A 110 0.28 -12.03 -3.00
C ASP A 110 0.33 -12.27 -4.52
N THR A 111 -0.78 -12.70 -5.10
CA THR A 111 -0.92 -13.01 -6.52
C THR A 111 -1.91 -12.07 -7.19
N ILE A 112 -1.58 -11.67 -8.42
CA ILE A 112 -2.46 -10.83 -9.23
C ILE A 112 -3.57 -11.71 -9.82
N GLU A 113 -4.83 -11.35 -9.54
CA GLU A 113 -5.98 -12.06 -10.06
C GLU A 113 -6.20 -11.86 -11.57
N THR A 114 -7.02 -12.72 -12.17
CA THR A 114 -7.34 -12.66 -13.61
C THR A 114 -8.22 -11.45 -13.96
N CYS A 115 -8.19 -11.02 -15.22
CA CYS A 115 -8.96 -9.86 -15.67
C CYS A 115 -10.48 -10.01 -15.50
N SER A 116 -11.02 -11.24 -15.52
CA SER A 116 -12.45 -11.47 -15.27
C SER A 116 -12.83 -11.15 -13.81
N VAL A 117 -11.97 -11.48 -12.85
CA VAL A 117 -12.18 -11.13 -11.43
C VAL A 117 -12.11 -9.63 -11.23
N TRP A 118 -11.14 -8.96 -11.85
CA TRP A 118 -11.04 -7.50 -11.83
C TRP A 118 -12.22 -6.80 -12.51
N GLN A 119 -12.71 -7.35 -13.63
CA GLN A 119 -13.91 -6.85 -14.31
C GLN A 119 -15.12 -6.94 -13.39
N GLY A 120 -15.41 -8.11 -12.80
CA GLY A 120 -16.55 -8.30 -11.91
C GLY A 120 -16.53 -7.32 -10.73
N ALA A 121 -15.37 -7.18 -10.08
CA ALA A 121 -15.18 -6.21 -9.00
C ALA A 121 -15.49 -4.76 -9.40
N MET A 122 -15.16 -4.37 -10.64
CA MET A 122 -15.44 -3.03 -11.14
C MET A 122 -16.90 -2.83 -11.52
N GLU A 123 -17.53 -3.83 -12.15
CA GLU A 123 -18.95 -3.78 -12.45
C GLU A 123 -19.77 -3.70 -11.16
N ASP A 124 -19.37 -4.41 -10.10
CA ASP A 124 -19.96 -4.32 -8.77
C ASP A 124 -19.73 -2.95 -8.11
N ALA A 125 -18.52 -2.37 -8.25
CA ALA A 125 -18.19 -1.06 -7.67
C ALA A 125 -19.00 0.08 -8.28
N TRP A 126 -19.29 0.01 -9.57
CA TRP A 126 -19.97 1.06 -10.32
C TRP A 126 -21.45 0.76 -10.59
N GLY A 127 -21.91 -0.46 -10.29
CA GLY A 127 -23.30 -0.91 -10.45
C GLY A 127 -23.76 -1.01 -11.91
N VAL A 128 -22.83 -0.98 -12.87
CA VAL A 128 -23.09 -1.01 -14.32
C VAL A 128 -22.03 -1.85 -15.02
N GLY A 129 -22.35 -2.39 -16.20
CA GLY A 129 -21.38 -3.11 -17.02
C GLY A 129 -20.30 -2.19 -17.61
N ILE A 130 -19.12 -2.73 -17.93
CA ILE A 130 -17.97 -1.95 -18.45
C ILE A 130 -18.34 -1.06 -19.65
N VAL A 131 -19.21 -1.55 -20.54
CA VAL A 131 -19.66 -0.81 -21.73
C VAL A 131 -20.40 0.50 -21.42
N GLN A 132 -20.90 0.64 -20.19
CA GLN A 132 -21.62 1.82 -19.69
C GLN A 132 -20.77 2.70 -18.76
N PHE A 133 -19.48 2.38 -18.59
CA PHE A 133 -18.59 3.19 -17.75
C PHE A 133 -18.52 4.63 -18.26
N ASN A 134 -18.68 5.58 -17.35
CA ASN A 134 -18.35 6.99 -17.61
C ASN A 134 -16.82 7.17 -17.72
N GLU A 135 -16.35 8.37 -18.05
CA GLU A 135 -14.91 8.62 -18.25
C GLU A 135 -14.07 8.38 -16.99
N ARG A 136 -14.62 8.61 -15.79
CA ARG A 136 -13.91 8.33 -14.53
C ARG A 136 -13.76 6.83 -14.28
N ALA A 137 -14.86 6.09 -14.44
CA ALA A 137 -14.86 4.63 -14.33
C ALA A 137 -13.93 4.00 -15.37
N LYS A 138 -13.90 4.53 -16.61
CA LYS A 138 -12.94 4.11 -17.64
C LYS A 138 -11.49 4.36 -17.23
N LEU A 139 -11.21 5.49 -16.58
CA LEU A 139 -9.85 5.83 -16.14
C LEU A 139 -9.36 4.87 -15.06
N VAL A 140 -10.19 4.59 -14.05
CA VAL A 140 -9.90 3.56 -13.03
C VAL A 140 -9.75 2.18 -13.67
N TRP A 141 -10.65 1.83 -14.60
CA TRP A 141 -10.64 0.55 -15.30
C TRP A 141 -9.36 0.31 -16.10
N ARG A 142 -8.84 1.33 -16.81
CA ARG A 142 -7.59 1.20 -17.58
C ARG A 142 -6.41 0.78 -16.70
N VAL A 143 -6.32 1.33 -15.50
CA VAL A 143 -5.26 0.97 -14.55
C VAL A 143 -5.43 -0.46 -14.03
N MET A 144 -6.66 -0.86 -13.73
CA MET A 144 -6.96 -2.22 -13.29
C MET A 144 -6.67 -3.26 -14.38
N VAL A 145 -7.00 -2.95 -15.63
CA VAL A 145 -6.69 -3.79 -16.80
C VAL A 145 -5.19 -3.94 -16.99
N ALA A 146 -4.41 -2.85 -16.86
CA ALA A 146 -2.96 -2.91 -16.94
C ALA A 146 -2.38 -3.89 -15.90
N THR A 147 -2.94 -3.88 -14.68
CA THR A 147 -2.57 -4.80 -13.60
C THR A 147 -2.77 -6.27 -13.99
N CYS A 148 -3.97 -6.63 -14.47
CA CYS A 148 -4.31 -8.03 -14.75
C CYS A 148 -3.80 -8.55 -16.10
N ASN A 149 -3.66 -7.70 -17.12
CA ASN A 149 -3.17 -8.11 -18.46
C ASN A 149 -1.69 -8.48 -18.46
N ALA A 150 -0.88 -7.87 -17.59
CA ALA A 150 0.53 -8.23 -17.55
C ALA A 150 0.77 -9.60 -16.91
N ARG A 151 -0.19 -10.16 -16.15
CA ARG A 151 -0.20 -11.60 -15.80
C ARG A 151 -0.18 -12.49 -17.05
N VAL A 152 -0.87 -12.08 -18.12
CA VAL A 152 -0.92 -12.83 -19.39
C VAL A 152 0.43 -12.79 -20.12
N ARG A 153 1.26 -11.77 -19.85
CA ARG A 153 2.60 -11.61 -20.46
C ARG A 153 3.73 -12.22 -19.63
N SER A 154 3.50 -12.46 -18.34
CA SER A 154 4.50 -13.03 -17.41
C SER A 154 4.45 -14.55 -17.28
N VAL A 155 3.62 -15.24 -18.08
CA VAL A 155 3.46 -16.71 -18.11
C VAL A 155 4.08 -17.26 -19.38
#